data_AF-A0A8X6KQQ0-F1
#
_entry.id   AF-A0A8X6KQQ0-F1
#
_cell.length_a   1.000
_cell.length_b   1.000
_cell.length_c   1.000
_cell.angle_alpha   90.00
_cell.angle_beta   90.00
_cell.angle_gamma   90.00
#
_symmetry.space_group_name_H-M   'P 1'
#
loop_
_entity.id
_entity.type
_entity.pdbx_description
1 polymer ?
#
loop_
_entity_poly.entity_id
_entity_poly.type
_entity_poly.pdbx_seq_one_letter_code
_entity_poly.pdbx_strand_id
1 'polypeptide(L)'
;MTENYPRRRNGSEFYSKRKKPFVKDPYFGGERYARDKDGNQLYPNSDKPFARNKKNEEYYAKDFQGNEMYPVQQGKSKIIQDNNGKFQFARMSDGTERYPQDAKENEYYLERDGKPLLLRKPNGEYYLAQNRKGYKLIPWNLLAEYAIDNEPYLFTKDVLGNNVYVRQSELPQRLSAICQCVCNILFDCPVALNALGCCLLQAY
;
A
#
# COMPACT_ATOMS: atom_id res chain seq x y z
N MET A 1 -38.59 -6.38 -3.83
CA MET A 1 -38.17 -5.77 -2.56
C MET A 1 -36.73 -5.32 -2.70
N THR A 2 -36.44 -4.05 -2.42
CA THR A 2 -35.07 -3.54 -2.43
C THR A 2 -34.37 -4.06 -1.17
N GLU A 3 -33.40 -4.95 -1.31
CA GLU A 3 -32.56 -5.32 -0.18
C GLU A 3 -31.76 -4.08 0.24
N ASN A 4 -31.67 -3.83 1.54
CA ASN A 4 -30.91 -2.72 2.11
C ASN A 4 -30.09 -3.22 3.28
N TYR A 5 -28.95 -2.59 3.51
CA TYR A 5 -28.18 -2.83 4.72
C TYR A 5 -28.97 -2.38 5.96
N PRO A 6 -28.90 -3.15 7.05
CA PRO A 6 -29.27 -2.65 8.37
C PRO A 6 -28.51 -1.36 8.70
N ARG A 7 -29.16 -0.45 9.42
CA ARG A 7 -28.59 0.85 9.83
C ARG A 7 -28.50 0.96 11.35
N ARG A 8 -27.44 1.58 11.83
CA ARG A 8 -27.26 2.01 13.21
C ARG A 8 -28.00 3.33 13.45
N ARG A 9 -28.19 3.69 14.72
CA ARG A 9 -28.84 4.97 15.12
C ARG A 9 -28.12 6.21 14.58
N ASN A 10 -26.81 6.11 14.37
CA ASN A 10 -25.99 7.19 13.80
C ASN A 10 -26.05 7.28 12.27
N GLY A 11 -26.90 6.48 11.60
CA GLY A 11 -27.05 6.46 10.16
C GLY A 11 -26.10 5.51 9.41
N SER A 12 -25.05 4.99 10.05
CA SER A 12 -24.11 4.06 9.39
C SER A 12 -24.76 2.72 9.07
N GLU A 13 -24.52 2.23 7.87
CA GLU A 13 -24.88 0.88 7.44
C GLU A 13 -23.89 -0.16 7.99
N PHE A 14 -24.32 -1.42 8.12
CA PHE A 14 -23.42 -2.49 8.55
C PHE A 14 -23.76 -3.85 7.93
N TYR A 15 -22.74 -4.70 7.87
CA TYR A 15 -22.84 -6.08 7.41
C TYR A 15 -23.51 -6.98 8.46
N SER A 16 -24.60 -7.65 8.08
CA SER A 16 -25.24 -8.64 8.95
C SER A 16 -24.43 -9.94 8.97
N LYS A 17 -24.13 -10.46 10.16
CA LYS A 17 -23.33 -11.69 10.35
C LYS A 17 -23.97 -12.95 9.74
N ARG A 18 -25.29 -12.94 9.46
CA ARG A 18 -26.06 -14.12 9.03
C ARG A 18 -26.46 -14.09 7.55
N LYS A 19 -26.07 -13.07 6.80
CA LYS A 19 -26.48 -12.89 5.39
C LYS A 19 -25.27 -12.73 4.49
N LYS A 20 -25.49 -12.90 3.18
CA LYS A 20 -24.51 -12.52 2.16
C LYS A 20 -24.05 -11.08 2.42
N PRO A 21 -22.73 -10.79 2.39
CA PRO A 21 -22.23 -9.49 2.79
C PRO A 21 -22.77 -8.39 1.88
N PHE A 22 -22.93 -8.62 0.57
CA PHE A 22 -23.34 -7.57 -0.34
C PHE A 22 -24.84 -7.53 -0.62
N VAL A 23 -25.34 -6.30 -0.68
CA VAL A 23 -26.69 -5.96 -1.10
C VAL A 23 -26.68 -5.51 -2.56
N LYS A 24 -27.73 -5.84 -3.33
CA LYS A 24 -27.89 -5.34 -4.70
C LYS A 24 -28.22 -3.86 -4.73
N ASP A 25 -27.49 -3.12 -5.54
CA ASP A 25 -27.75 -1.73 -5.88
C ASP A 25 -29.04 -1.64 -6.73
N PRO A 26 -30.07 -0.92 -6.25
CA PRO A 26 -31.35 -0.84 -6.94
C PRO A 26 -31.30 -0.08 -8.28
N TYR A 27 -30.31 0.79 -8.48
CA TYR A 27 -30.21 1.64 -9.65
C TYR A 27 -29.32 1.03 -10.73
N PHE A 28 -28.20 0.42 -10.34
CA PHE A 28 -27.19 -0.06 -11.27
C PHE A 28 -27.17 -1.58 -11.42
N GLY A 29 -27.88 -2.32 -10.56
CA GLY A 29 -28.03 -3.78 -10.62
C GLY A 29 -26.81 -4.59 -10.17
N GLY A 30 -25.70 -3.93 -9.78
CA GLY A 30 -24.52 -4.56 -9.16
C GLY A 30 -24.70 -4.76 -7.66
N GLU A 31 -23.66 -5.27 -6.99
CA GLU A 31 -23.51 -5.24 -5.54
C GLU A 31 -22.98 -3.87 -5.08
N ARG A 32 -23.35 -3.43 -3.87
CA ARG A 32 -22.80 -2.21 -3.25
C ARG A 32 -22.24 -2.47 -1.86
N TYR A 33 -21.24 -1.69 -1.48
CA TYR A 33 -20.71 -1.65 -0.11
C TYR A 33 -21.70 -0.99 0.87
N ALA A 34 -21.60 -1.37 2.14
CA ALA A 34 -22.19 -0.61 3.23
C ALA A 34 -21.47 0.74 3.37
N ARG A 35 -22.15 1.79 3.80
CA ARG A 35 -21.55 3.11 4.04
C ARG A 35 -21.59 3.52 5.51
N ASP A 36 -20.56 4.22 5.97
CA ASP A 36 -20.60 4.90 7.27
C ASP A 36 -21.47 6.18 7.23
N LYS A 37 -21.50 6.93 8.33
CA LYS A 37 -22.29 8.17 8.45
C LYS A 37 -21.74 9.32 7.61
N ASP A 38 -20.47 9.27 7.23
CA ASP A 38 -19.76 10.31 6.50
C ASP A 38 -19.75 9.99 4.98
N GLY A 39 -20.22 8.81 4.59
CA GLY A 39 -20.35 8.38 3.20
C GLY A 39 -19.26 7.42 2.73
N ASN A 40 -18.29 7.08 3.59
CA ASN A 40 -17.24 6.13 3.24
C ASN A 40 -17.80 4.73 3.08
N GLN A 41 -17.39 4.04 2.03
CA GLN A 41 -17.73 2.64 1.82
C GLN A 41 -16.85 1.75 2.71
N LEU A 42 -17.47 0.72 3.28
CA LEU A 42 -16.85 -0.17 4.24
C LEU A 42 -16.63 -1.55 3.63
N TYR A 43 -15.49 -2.16 3.90
CA TYR A 43 -15.28 -3.57 3.55
C TYR A 43 -15.97 -4.51 4.54
N PRO A 44 -16.54 -5.64 4.07
CA PRO A 44 -16.97 -6.69 4.99
C PRO A 44 -15.76 -7.39 5.58
N ASN A 45 -15.91 -7.85 6.83
CA ASN A 45 -14.95 -8.78 7.41
C ASN A 45 -15.21 -10.19 6.85
N SER A 46 -14.63 -10.49 5.68
CA SER A 46 -14.86 -11.69 4.88
C SER A 46 -13.67 -11.96 3.96
N ASP A 47 -13.40 -13.23 3.65
CA ASP A 47 -12.37 -13.62 2.68
C ASP A 47 -12.67 -13.14 1.26
N LYS A 48 -13.93 -12.77 0.97
CA LYS A 48 -14.34 -12.15 -0.30
C LYS A 48 -14.76 -10.71 -0.03
N PRO A 49 -13.81 -9.76 0.07
CA PRO A 49 -14.12 -8.38 0.46
C PRO A 49 -14.66 -7.55 -0.70
N PHE A 50 -14.55 -7.99 -1.95
CA PHE A 50 -14.92 -7.18 -3.10
C PHE A 50 -16.38 -7.33 -3.50
N ALA A 51 -17.07 -6.20 -3.62
CA ALA A 51 -18.36 -6.12 -4.29
C ALA A 51 -18.15 -6.23 -5.81
N ARG A 52 -19.20 -6.67 -6.52
CA ARG A 52 -19.19 -6.83 -7.97
C ARG A 52 -20.16 -5.92 -8.69
N ASN A 53 -19.77 -5.37 -9.83
CA ASN A 53 -20.67 -4.57 -10.66
C ASN A 53 -21.68 -5.45 -11.43
N LYS A 54 -22.54 -4.85 -12.26
CA LYS A 54 -23.54 -5.58 -13.08
C LYS A 54 -22.95 -6.57 -14.08
N LYS A 55 -21.68 -6.40 -14.44
CA LYS A 55 -20.92 -7.30 -15.32
C LYS A 55 -20.17 -8.38 -14.53
N ASN A 56 -20.41 -8.47 -13.22
CA ASN A 56 -19.74 -9.39 -12.30
C ASN A 56 -18.23 -9.12 -12.14
N GLU A 57 -17.77 -7.89 -12.41
CA GLU A 57 -16.38 -7.46 -12.20
C GLU A 57 -16.24 -6.88 -10.79
N GLU A 58 -15.17 -7.27 -10.09
CA GLU A 58 -14.85 -6.79 -8.74
C GLU A 58 -14.39 -5.32 -8.78
N TYR A 59 -14.69 -4.55 -7.73
CA TYR A 59 -14.26 -3.16 -7.64
C TYR A 59 -13.95 -2.74 -6.20
N TYR A 60 -13.10 -1.72 -6.03
CA TYR A 60 -12.69 -1.22 -4.71
C TYR A 60 -13.77 -0.37 -4.04
N ALA A 61 -13.79 -0.38 -2.71
CA ALA A 61 -14.61 0.53 -1.92
C ALA A 61 -14.03 1.96 -2.05
N LYS A 62 -14.88 2.97 -1.95
CA LYS A 62 -14.50 4.39 -2.04
C LYS A 62 -14.74 5.14 -0.75
N ASP A 63 -13.85 6.05 -0.41
CA ASP A 63 -14.09 7.03 0.65
C ASP A 63 -15.12 8.11 0.22
N PHE A 64 -15.44 9.03 1.10
CA PHE A 64 -16.38 10.12 0.84
C PHE A 64 -15.89 11.11 -0.24
N GLN A 65 -14.59 11.15 -0.51
CA GLN A 65 -13.97 11.98 -1.55
C GLN A 65 -13.95 11.26 -2.90
N GLY A 66 -14.29 9.97 -2.94
CA GLY A 66 -14.27 9.14 -4.14
C GLY A 66 -12.94 8.44 -4.41
N ASN A 67 -11.98 8.49 -3.47
CA ASN A 67 -10.74 7.73 -3.58
C ASN A 67 -11.00 6.26 -3.26
N GLU A 68 -10.45 5.37 -4.08
CA GLU A 68 -10.52 3.93 -3.86
C GLU A 68 -9.58 3.48 -2.75
N MET A 69 -10.07 2.54 -1.95
CA MET A 69 -9.38 1.99 -0.79
C MET A 69 -9.10 0.52 -1.00
N TYR A 70 -7.92 0.06 -0.58
CA TYR A 70 -7.64 -1.37 -0.50
C TYR A 70 -8.26 -1.97 0.78
N PRO A 71 -8.84 -3.18 0.73
CA PRO A 71 -9.11 -3.93 1.94
C PRO A 71 -7.80 -4.43 2.52
N VAL A 72 -7.59 -4.28 3.83
CA VAL A 72 -6.44 -4.86 4.51
C VAL A 72 -6.82 -6.23 5.09
N GLN A 73 -6.09 -7.28 4.70
CA GLN A 73 -6.23 -8.64 5.23
C GLN A 73 -4.85 -9.18 5.59
N GLN A 74 -4.73 -9.80 6.77
CA GLN A 74 -3.47 -10.38 7.25
C GLN A 74 -2.28 -9.40 7.17
N GLY A 75 -2.53 -8.12 7.46
CA GLY A 75 -1.49 -7.10 7.49
C GLY A 75 -1.10 -6.52 6.11
N LYS A 76 -1.76 -6.92 5.01
CA LYS A 76 -1.46 -6.46 3.65
C LYS A 76 -2.74 -6.08 2.91
N SER A 77 -2.62 -5.17 1.94
CA SER A 77 -3.72 -4.87 1.02
C SER A 77 -4.05 -6.09 0.18
N LYS A 78 -5.33 -6.42 0.05
CA LYS A 78 -5.82 -7.39 -0.93
C LYS A 78 -6.07 -6.68 -2.24
N ILE A 79 -5.51 -7.22 -3.32
CA ILE A 79 -5.56 -6.62 -4.66
C ILE A 79 -6.50 -7.44 -5.54
N ILE A 80 -7.32 -6.76 -6.33
CA ILE A 80 -8.13 -7.38 -7.39
C ILE A 80 -7.18 -7.79 -8.52
N GLN A 81 -7.26 -9.06 -8.91
CA GLN A 81 -6.51 -9.61 -10.03
C GLN A 81 -7.51 -10.24 -11.01
N ASP A 82 -7.42 -9.88 -12.29
CA ASP A 82 -8.25 -10.48 -13.32
C ASP A 82 -7.78 -11.90 -13.66
N ASN A 83 -8.57 -12.61 -14.47
CA ASN A 83 -8.28 -13.98 -14.89
C ASN A 83 -6.98 -14.10 -15.73
N ASN A 84 -6.45 -13.00 -16.27
CA ASN A 84 -5.20 -12.95 -17.02
C ASN A 84 -4.00 -12.61 -16.13
N GLY A 85 -4.21 -12.52 -14.81
CA GLY A 85 -3.18 -12.14 -13.86
C GLY A 85 -2.88 -10.64 -13.82
N LYS A 86 -3.74 -9.79 -14.41
CA LYS A 86 -3.61 -8.33 -14.35
C LYS A 86 -4.12 -7.80 -13.02
N PHE A 87 -3.24 -7.10 -12.31
CA PHE A 87 -3.63 -6.35 -11.11
C PHE A 87 -4.40 -5.10 -11.49
N GLN A 88 -5.48 -4.85 -10.75
CA GLN A 88 -6.19 -3.58 -10.77
C GLN A 88 -5.71 -2.75 -9.57
N PHE A 89 -5.19 -1.55 -9.82
CA PHE A 89 -4.77 -0.64 -8.76
C PHE A 89 -5.95 0.21 -8.30
N ALA A 90 -5.95 0.58 -7.01
CA ALA A 90 -6.88 1.56 -6.49
C ALA A 90 -6.52 2.94 -7.06
N ARG A 91 -7.54 3.74 -7.33
CA ARG A 91 -7.39 5.10 -7.87
C ARG A 91 -7.85 6.17 -6.91
N MET A 92 -7.13 7.27 -6.89
CA MET A 92 -7.58 8.52 -6.29
C MET A 92 -8.72 9.11 -7.13
N SER A 93 -9.44 10.07 -6.54
CA SER A 93 -10.56 10.78 -7.17
C SER A 93 -10.17 11.53 -8.47
N ASP A 94 -8.90 11.92 -8.61
CA ASP A 94 -8.32 12.51 -9.82
C ASP A 94 -7.95 11.48 -10.90
N GLY A 95 -8.14 10.19 -10.62
CA GLY A 95 -7.79 9.07 -11.51
C GLY A 95 -6.37 8.52 -11.34
N THR A 96 -5.54 9.14 -10.49
CA THR A 96 -4.17 8.68 -10.21
C THR A 96 -4.21 7.31 -9.54
N GLU A 97 -3.52 6.32 -10.12
CA GLU A 97 -3.36 5.00 -9.51
C GLU A 97 -2.36 5.07 -8.34
N ARG A 98 -2.62 4.30 -7.29
CA ARG A 98 -1.75 4.23 -6.10
C ARG A 98 -1.37 2.81 -5.76
N TYR A 99 -0.25 2.66 -5.07
CA TYR A 99 0.24 1.36 -4.64
C TYR A 99 -0.57 0.78 -3.48
N PRO A 100 -0.63 -0.57 -3.36
CA PRO A 100 -1.15 -1.22 -2.17
C PRO A 100 -0.30 -0.87 -0.94
N GLN A 101 -0.93 -0.90 0.23
CA GLN A 101 -0.33 -0.57 1.51
C GLN A 101 -0.34 -1.74 2.50
N ASP A 102 0.68 -1.84 3.34
CA ASP A 102 0.69 -2.75 4.48
C ASP A 102 -0.14 -2.17 5.65
N ALA A 103 -0.32 -2.94 6.72
CA ALA A 103 -1.03 -2.48 7.92
C ALA A 103 -0.32 -1.35 8.69
N LYS A 104 0.92 -1.03 8.32
CA LYS A 104 1.67 0.12 8.84
C LYS A 104 1.61 1.33 7.90
N GLU A 105 0.72 1.30 6.90
CA GLU A 105 0.53 2.36 5.91
C GLU A 105 1.76 2.60 5.00
N ASN A 106 2.64 1.60 4.86
CA ASN A 106 3.72 1.66 3.87
C ASN A 106 3.25 1.10 2.54
N GLU A 107 3.44 1.84 1.48
CA GLU A 107 3.22 1.35 0.13
C GLU A 107 4.31 0.36 -0.28
N TYR A 108 3.96 -0.56 -1.17
CA TYR A 108 4.88 -1.56 -1.70
C TYR A 108 4.62 -1.85 -3.16
N TYR A 109 5.65 -2.32 -3.85
CA TYR A 109 5.55 -2.67 -5.25
C TYR A 109 4.88 -4.03 -5.41
N LEU A 110 4.01 -4.16 -6.40
CA LEU A 110 3.63 -5.47 -6.92
C LEU A 110 4.65 -5.88 -7.98
N GLU A 111 4.96 -7.16 -8.08
CA GLU A 111 5.89 -7.66 -9.09
C GLU A 111 5.18 -8.53 -10.14
N ARG A 112 5.73 -8.51 -11.35
CA ARG A 112 5.45 -9.47 -12.41
C ARG A 112 6.77 -9.83 -13.08
N ASP A 113 7.02 -11.12 -13.22
CA ASP A 113 8.24 -11.64 -13.84
C ASP A 113 9.54 -11.08 -13.22
N GLY A 114 9.55 -10.93 -11.89
CA GLY A 114 10.67 -10.40 -11.11
C GLY A 114 10.93 -8.90 -11.31
N LYS A 115 9.97 -8.17 -11.90
CA LYS A 115 10.06 -6.73 -12.09
C LYS A 115 8.92 -6.01 -11.37
N PRO A 116 9.20 -4.90 -10.68
CA PRO A 116 8.16 -4.10 -10.04
C PRO A 116 7.28 -3.44 -11.10
N LEU A 117 5.98 -3.44 -10.85
CA LEU A 117 4.98 -2.74 -11.65
C LEU A 117 5.04 -1.25 -11.31
N LEU A 118 5.37 -0.45 -12.32
CA LEU A 118 5.57 0.98 -12.17
C LEU A 118 4.29 1.75 -12.51
N LEU A 119 3.77 2.50 -11.55
CA LEU A 119 2.65 3.40 -11.74
C LEU A 119 3.14 4.74 -12.27
N ARG A 120 2.30 5.41 -13.05
CA ARG A 120 2.58 6.74 -13.58
C ARG A 120 1.50 7.72 -13.14
N LYS A 121 1.94 8.93 -12.81
CA LYS A 121 1.06 10.08 -12.62
C LYS A 121 0.53 10.57 -13.96
N PRO A 122 -0.52 11.42 -13.98
CA PRO A 122 -1.04 12.00 -15.21
C PRO A 122 -0.01 12.78 -16.05
N ASN A 123 1.00 13.37 -15.42
CA ASN A 123 2.09 14.08 -16.09
C ASN A 123 3.15 13.15 -16.73
N GLY A 124 3.00 11.83 -16.61
CA GLY A 124 3.91 10.83 -17.14
C GLY A 124 5.06 10.42 -16.21
N GLU A 125 5.30 11.14 -15.11
CA GLU A 125 6.31 10.76 -14.12
C GLU A 125 5.93 9.47 -13.39
N TYR A 126 6.94 8.74 -12.88
CA TYR A 126 6.66 7.62 -11.98
C TYR A 126 6.02 8.12 -10.68
N TYR A 127 4.97 7.42 -10.28
CA TYR A 127 4.50 7.43 -8.90
C TYR A 127 5.38 6.43 -8.15
N LEU A 128 6.18 6.90 -7.20
CA LEU A 128 7.03 6.02 -6.38
C LEU A 128 6.26 5.63 -5.11
N ALA A 129 6.41 4.37 -4.70
CA ALA A 129 5.86 3.93 -3.43
C ALA A 129 6.49 4.75 -2.30
N GLN A 130 5.70 5.04 -1.27
CA GLN A 130 6.16 5.77 -0.10
C GLN A 130 5.84 5.04 1.19
N ASN A 131 6.69 5.20 2.19
CA ASN A 131 6.37 4.73 3.53
C ASN A 131 5.34 5.66 4.21
N ARG A 132 4.87 5.28 5.40
CA ARG A 132 3.94 6.11 6.20
C ARG A 132 4.43 7.53 6.48
N LYS A 133 5.74 7.75 6.49
CA LYS A 133 6.37 9.06 6.74
C LYS A 133 6.55 9.89 5.45
N GLY A 134 6.17 9.36 4.30
CA GLY A 134 6.32 10.01 2.99
C GLY A 134 7.70 9.86 2.35
N TYR A 135 8.59 9.01 2.89
CA TYR A 135 9.87 8.73 2.25
C TYR A 135 9.65 7.88 1.00
N LYS A 136 10.26 8.30 -0.10
CA LYS A 136 10.14 7.61 -1.38
C LYS A 136 10.96 6.34 -1.36
N LEU A 137 10.35 5.24 -1.78
CA LEU A 137 10.95 3.94 -1.98
C LEU A 137 11.25 3.79 -3.47
N ILE A 138 12.51 3.90 -3.85
CA ILE A 138 12.94 3.77 -5.24
C ILE A 138 13.20 2.28 -5.51
N PRO A 139 12.54 1.64 -6.47
CA PRO A 139 12.78 0.24 -6.77
C PRO A 139 14.12 0.08 -7.48
N TRP A 140 14.76 -1.07 -7.31
CA TRP A 140 16.11 -1.33 -7.82
C TRP A 140 16.29 -1.03 -9.32
N ASN A 141 15.26 -1.28 -10.14
CA ASN A 141 15.30 -1.06 -11.58
C ASN A 141 15.19 0.41 -11.99
N LEU A 142 14.79 1.30 -11.09
CA LEU A 142 14.76 2.76 -11.31
C LEU A 142 15.90 3.49 -10.61
N LEU A 143 16.76 2.79 -9.84
CA LEU A 143 17.79 3.45 -9.06
C LEU A 143 18.73 4.30 -9.92
N ALA A 144 19.14 3.80 -11.09
CA ALA A 144 20.02 4.55 -11.99
C ALA A 144 19.38 5.84 -12.53
N GLU A 145 18.06 5.89 -12.69
CA GLU A 145 17.33 7.08 -13.15
C GLU A 145 17.16 8.13 -12.05
N TYR A 146 17.12 7.69 -10.78
CA TYR A 146 16.89 8.55 -9.62
C TYR A 146 18.15 8.82 -8.79
N ALA A 147 19.25 8.14 -9.07
CA ALA A 147 20.53 8.37 -8.44
C ALA A 147 21.03 9.76 -8.80
N ILE A 148 21.28 10.58 -7.78
CA ILE A 148 21.94 11.88 -7.93
C ILE A 148 23.41 11.68 -7.56
N ASP A 149 24.32 12.28 -8.32
CA ASP A 149 25.75 12.21 -8.05
C ASP A 149 26.06 12.61 -6.61
N ASN A 150 26.87 11.78 -5.94
CA ASN A 150 27.31 11.93 -4.54
C ASN A 150 26.21 11.83 -3.47
N GLU A 151 25.00 11.42 -3.81
CA GLU A 151 23.93 11.19 -2.83
C GLU A 151 23.88 9.72 -2.39
N PRO A 152 24.04 9.40 -1.08
CA PRO A 152 23.95 8.03 -0.62
C PRO A 152 22.50 7.54 -0.52
N TYR A 153 22.29 6.27 -0.86
CA TYR A 153 21.01 5.57 -0.79
C TYR A 153 21.10 4.39 0.18
N LEU A 154 20.10 4.26 1.05
CA LEU A 154 19.99 3.13 1.95
C LEU A 154 19.16 2.02 1.30
N PHE A 155 19.73 0.81 1.28
CA PHE A 155 19.04 -0.40 0.85
C PHE A 155 18.06 -0.88 1.93
N THR A 156 16.86 -1.27 1.51
CA THR A 156 15.88 -1.94 2.36
C THR A 156 14.98 -2.86 1.53
N LYS A 157 14.01 -3.51 2.18
CA LYS A 157 13.00 -4.33 1.54
C LYS A 157 11.60 -3.85 1.90
N ASP A 158 10.69 -3.91 0.94
CA ASP A 158 9.27 -3.70 1.21
C ASP A 158 8.62 -4.96 1.85
N VAL A 159 7.31 -4.89 2.12
CA VAL A 159 6.58 -5.98 2.80
C VAL A 159 6.47 -7.27 1.98
N LEU A 160 6.73 -7.21 0.67
CA LEU A 160 6.79 -8.38 -0.22
C LEU A 160 8.23 -8.90 -0.37
N GLY A 161 9.21 -8.20 0.18
CA GLY A 161 10.62 -8.55 0.09
C GLY A 161 11.33 -7.96 -1.14
N ASN A 162 10.67 -7.04 -1.86
CA ASN A 162 11.26 -6.40 -3.04
C ASN A 162 12.36 -5.44 -2.60
N ASN A 163 13.43 -5.37 -3.38
CA ASN A 163 14.56 -4.48 -3.12
C ASN A 163 14.18 -3.02 -3.45
N VAL A 164 14.25 -2.16 -2.44
CA VAL A 164 13.97 -0.73 -2.59
C VAL A 164 15.05 0.11 -1.90
N TYR A 165 15.18 1.35 -2.34
CA TYR A 165 16.21 2.27 -1.91
C TYR A 165 15.57 3.56 -1.42
N VAL A 166 16.09 4.11 -0.33
CA VAL A 166 15.63 5.39 0.22
C VAL A 166 16.80 6.36 0.22
N ARG A 167 16.56 7.59 -0.22
CA ARG A 167 17.59 8.63 -0.21
C ARG A 167 17.96 8.98 1.23
N GLN A 168 19.26 8.98 1.56
CA GLN A 168 19.69 9.22 2.93
C GLN A 168 19.40 10.64 3.42
N SER A 169 19.45 11.66 2.55
CA SER A 169 19.07 13.04 2.93
C SER A 169 17.60 13.21 3.27
N GLU A 170 16.71 12.33 2.82
CA GLU A 170 15.29 12.36 3.22
C GLU A 170 15.08 11.83 4.64
N LEU A 171 16.07 11.14 5.21
CA LEU A 171 15.98 10.56 6.55
C LEU A 171 16.33 11.57 7.64
N PRO A 172 15.73 11.46 8.84
CA PRO A 172 16.07 12.33 9.96
C PRO A 172 17.55 12.15 10.36
N GLN A 173 18.25 13.27 10.58
CA GLN A 173 19.69 13.30 10.93
C GLN A 173 20.06 12.46 12.18
N ARG A 174 19.11 12.14 13.07
CA ARG A 174 19.39 11.24 14.20
C ARG A 174 19.72 9.81 13.79
N LEU A 175 19.23 9.35 12.62
CA LEU A 175 19.63 8.07 12.04
C LEU A 175 20.96 8.19 11.29
N SER A 176 21.26 9.36 10.72
CA SER A 176 22.54 9.59 10.04
C SER A 176 23.72 9.59 11.00
N ALA A 177 23.55 10.07 12.23
CA ALA A 177 24.63 10.06 13.23
C ALA A 177 25.02 8.63 13.68
N ILE A 178 24.04 7.73 13.85
CA ILE A 178 24.32 6.33 14.22
C ILE A 178 24.97 5.59 13.04
N CYS A 179 24.47 5.79 11.81
CA CYS A 179 25.10 5.21 10.62
C CYS A 179 26.49 5.81 10.32
N GLN A 180 26.70 7.13 10.50
CA GLN A 180 28.01 7.77 10.35
C GLN A 180 29.00 7.29 11.41
N CYS A 181 28.57 7.10 12.66
CA CYS A 181 29.41 6.48 13.68
C CYS A 181 29.80 5.05 13.29
N VAL A 182 28.87 4.22 12.84
CA VAL A 182 29.17 2.83 12.47
C VAL A 182 30.06 2.75 11.21
N CYS A 183 29.83 3.58 10.20
CA CYS A 183 30.68 3.60 9.00
C CYS A 183 32.10 4.13 9.28
N ASN A 184 32.27 5.14 10.13
CA ASN A 184 33.60 5.64 10.50
C ASN A 184 34.36 4.64 11.39
N ILE A 185 33.67 3.93 12.30
CA ILE A 185 34.29 2.88 13.13
C ILE A 185 34.76 1.69 12.27
N LEU A 186 34.05 1.34 11.20
CA LEU A 186 34.41 0.24 10.31
C LEU A 186 35.59 0.57 9.37
N PHE A 187 35.85 1.85 9.09
CA PHE A 187 36.99 2.27 8.27
C PHE A 187 38.30 2.39 9.07
N ASP A 188 38.23 2.73 10.37
CA ASP A 188 39.43 2.93 11.20
C ASP A 188 39.80 1.73 12.10
N CYS A 189 38.96 0.68 12.19
CA CYS A 189 39.24 -0.44 13.10
C CYS A 189 38.81 -1.82 12.54
N PRO A 190 39.75 -2.61 11.98
CA PRO A 190 39.47 -3.96 11.47
C PRO A 190 39.04 -4.97 12.56
N VAL A 191 39.15 -4.61 13.84
CA VAL A 191 38.90 -5.50 14.98
C VAL A 191 37.43 -5.46 15.45
N ALA A 192 36.63 -4.49 14.99
CA ALA A 192 35.24 -4.31 15.44
C ALA A 192 34.22 -5.23 14.75
N LEU A 193 34.64 -6.10 13.82
CA LEU A 193 33.73 -6.96 13.05
C LEU A 193 33.02 -8.04 13.89
N ASN A 194 33.59 -8.42 15.05
CA ASN A 194 33.04 -9.50 15.88
C ASN A 194 32.09 -9.04 16.99
N ALA A 195 31.93 -7.72 17.22
CA ALA A 195 31.08 -7.20 18.31
C ALA A 195 29.73 -6.63 17.83
N LEU A 196 29.60 -6.25 16.56
CA LEU A 196 28.38 -5.61 16.03
C LEU A 196 27.30 -6.59 15.56
N GLY A 197 27.54 -7.90 15.64
CA GLY A 197 26.55 -8.94 15.32
C GLY A 197 25.30 -8.97 16.24
N CYS A 198 25.27 -8.18 17.32
CA CYS A 198 24.15 -8.17 18.28
C CYS A 198 23.20 -6.96 18.22
N CYS A 199 23.54 -5.86 17.53
CA CYS A 199 22.73 -4.63 17.62
C CYS A 199 21.60 -4.51 16.57
N LEU A 200 21.52 -5.40 15.57
CA LEU A 200 20.48 -5.33 14.53
C LEU A 200 19.22 -6.17 14.82
N LEU A 201 19.08 -6.75 16.02
CA LEU A 201 17.96 -7.64 16.37
C LEU A 201 16.95 -7.07 17.38
N GLN A 202 17.05 -5.78 17.76
CA GLN A 202 16.11 -5.16 18.72
C GLN A 202 15.43 -3.88 18.20
N ALA A 203 15.11 -3.84 16.92
CA ALA A 203 14.20 -2.82 16.38
C ALA A 203 13.25 -3.44 15.34
N TYR A 204 12.40 -4.35 15.79
CA TYR A 204 11.14 -4.72 15.14
C TYR A 204 10.02 -4.77 16.17
#